data_AF-A0A9N7JPC9-F1
#
_entry.id   AF-A0A9N7JPC9-F1
#
_cell.length_a   1.000
_cell.length_b   1.000
_cell.length_c   1.000
_cell.angle_alpha   90.00
_cell.angle_beta   90.00
_cell.angle_gamma   90.00
#
_symmetry.space_group_name_H-M   'P 1'
#
loop_
_entity.id
_entity.type
_entity.pdbx_description
1 polymer ?
#
loop_
_entity_poly.entity_id
_entity_poly.type
_entity_poly.pdbx_seq_one_letter_code
_entity_poly.pdbx_strand_id
1 'polypeptide(L)'
;MEFSKVQSKFINQKSVGYKILKGKNGTGKSTTSIYKAINLENNYCIYEEDSILFISSDKFNRDKVISLYNIEKNKNHFYSLFSLDKGRFESNVLNDMILNYSKAYRMENSINETYIDNENILKIKNYLYPKIKDLSKKYKILRKMDYDFILDEILWIRACDFTLDEYLIIDRKGRGKRINKNSNSRKVIYSIKDAYVNILKDNNYSDRFNDVLYAKNYVKKHNIKYTHIILDDSEKLSRSEIDFVKSIYKNNPYSSLIFIVNSELCNEKYSWLVKGRKLKTLGEDFKGKTFLYKTIFNNKEIIMPKTIDTYRYLNIKNKTEANFDIDTSAVEKEILLKDGLSFKEDELLDIPIFNDIAAGSPIEMNGSVEGDFSLPKSWIGRGSDTFILKVKGDSMINKDICDGDFVVIRKQSTANNNDIVAASLDGEATLKILNTNGEEPVLTPANPLYTNITLRDKDVNILGIAIGVIKYS
;
A
#
# COMPACT_ATOMS: atom_id res chain seq x y z
N MET A 1 -14.07 4.34 14.98
CA MET A 1 -12.99 4.29 16.01
C MET A 1 -13.02 5.60 16.78
N GLU A 2 -12.93 5.62 18.11
CA GLU A 2 -12.91 6.88 18.87
C GLU A 2 -11.50 7.47 18.93
N PHE A 3 -11.33 8.70 18.43
CA PHE A 3 -10.07 9.43 18.48
C PHE A 3 -9.99 10.31 19.72
N SER A 4 -8.81 10.38 20.34
CA SER A 4 -8.54 11.39 21.38
C SER A 4 -8.71 12.82 20.82
N LYS A 5 -8.92 13.80 21.70
CA LYS A 5 -9.03 15.22 21.30
C LYS A 5 -7.81 15.70 20.48
N VAL A 6 -6.60 15.23 20.82
CA VAL A 6 -5.36 15.61 20.12
C VAL A 6 -5.28 14.95 18.73
N GLN A 7 -5.72 13.69 18.61
CA GLN A 7 -5.82 12.99 17.33
C GLN A 7 -6.84 13.65 16.42
N SER A 8 -8.07 13.87 16.91
CA SER A 8 -9.13 14.57 16.18
C SER A 8 -8.70 15.95 15.71
N LYS A 9 -8.01 16.71 16.58
CA LYS A 9 -7.44 18.02 16.22
C LYS A 9 -6.40 17.90 15.11
N PHE A 10 -5.54 16.89 15.15
CA PHE A 10 -4.55 16.67 14.10
C PHE A 10 -5.21 16.35 12.74
N ILE A 11 -6.23 15.48 12.74
CA ILE A 11 -6.98 15.06 11.56
C ILE A 11 -7.70 16.25 10.93
N ASN A 12 -8.48 17.01 11.71
CA ASN A 12 -9.42 17.97 11.15
C ASN A 12 -8.84 19.37 10.92
N GLN A 13 -7.74 19.73 11.57
CA GLN A 13 -7.15 21.06 11.38
C GLN A 13 -6.62 21.26 9.96
N LYS A 14 -6.62 22.52 9.51
CA LYS A 14 -5.93 22.94 8.28
C LYS A 14 -4.48 22.47 8.29
N SER A 15 -4.06 21.85 7.19
CA SER A 15 -2.68 21.39 7.00
C SER A 15 -1.96 22.29 6.04
N VAL A 16 -1.11 23.17 6.58
CA VAL A 16 -0.23 24.04 5.78
C VAL A 16 1.19 23.84 6.26
N GLY A 17 2.10 23.67 5.31
CA GLY A 17 3.52 23.55 5.53
C GLY A 17 3.90 22.28 6.28
N TYR A 18 4.96 22.39 7.07
CA TYR A 18 5.57 21.24 7.75
C TYR A 18 4.87 20.92 9.06
N LYS A 19 4.65 19.63 9.34
CA LYS A 19 4.13 19.16 10.64
C LYS A 19 4.90 17.97 11.13
N ILE A 20 5.07 17.85 12.44
CA ILE A 20 5.55 16.62 13.06
C ILE A 20 4.42 16.00 13.89
N LEU A 21 4.17 14.72 13.66
CA LEU A 21 3.42 13.86 14.55
C LEU A 21 4.39 12.96 15.30
N LYS A 22 4.54 13.16 16.61
CA LYS A 22 5.50 12.42 17.44
C LYS A 22 4.82 11.64 18.56
N GLY A 23 5.21 10.39 18.77
CA GLY A 23 4.70 9.56 19.86
C GLY A 23 5.32 8.18 19.92
N LYS A 24 5.08 7.45 21.01
CA LYS A 24 5.54 6.08 21.24
C LYS A 24 4.86 5.07 20.31
N ASN A 25 5.33 3.83 20.28
CA ASN A 25 4.61 2.74 19.62
C ASN A 25 3.22 2.55 20.23
N GLY A 26 2.24 2.15 19.42
CA GLY A 26 0.85 1.95 19.86
C GLY A 26 0.05 3.22 20.15
N THR A 27 0.58 4.43 19.88
CA THR A 27 -0.16 5.69 20.11
C THR A 27 -1.15 6.06 18.99
N GLY A 28 -1.35 5.18 18.00
CA GLY A 28 -2.28 5.40 16.89
C GLY A 28 -1.79 6.40 15.83
N LYS A 29 -0.47 6.60 15.69
CA LYS A 29 0.10 7.56 14.72
C LYS A 29 -0.28 7.23 13.28
N SER A 30 -0.02 6.00 12.84
CA SER A 30 -0.29 5.53 11.47
C SER A 30 -1.79 5.54 11.16
N THR A 31 -2.64 5.12 12.10
CA THR A 31 -4.09 5.25 11.93
C THR A 31 -4.49 6.72 11.73
N THR A 32 -4.01 7.60 12.60
CA THR A 32 -4.37 9.02 12.53
C THR A 32 -3.85 9.70 11.25
N SER A 33 -2.71 9.27 10.72
CA SER A 33 -2.19 9.80 9.46
C SER A 33 -2.99 9.34 8.24
N ILE A 34 -3.53 8.12 8.24
CA ILE A 34 -4.43 7.62 7.20
C ILE A 34 -5.73 8.45 7.18
N TYR A 35 -6.36 8.65 8.34
CA TYR A 35 -7.54 9.54 8.43
C TYR A 35 -7.20 10.98 8.05
N LYS A 36 -5.96 11.43 8.30
CA LYS A 36 -5.51 12.73 7.82
C LYS A 36 -5.38 12.74 6.29
N ALA A 37 -4.89 11.69 5.65
CA ALA A 37 -4.83 11.58 4.19
C ALA A 37 -6.23 11.67 3.57
N ILE A 38 -7.21 10.93 4.14
CA ILE A 38 -8.62 11.02 3.73
C ILE A 38 -9.14 12.45 3.89
N ASN A 39 -8.88 13.11 5.04
CA ASN A 39 -9.29 14.50 5.24
C ASN A 39 -8.65 15.46 4.23
N LEU A 40 -7.38 15.25 3.87
CA LEU A 40 -6.65 16.04 2.87
C LEU A 40 -7.26 15.87 1.48
N GLU A 41 -7.56 14.63 1.09
CA GLU A 41 -8.13 14.33 -0.22
C GLU A 41 -9.46 15.06 -0.43
N ASN A 42 -10.31 15.02 0.60
CA ASN A 42 -11.67 15.55 0.50
C ASN A 42 -11.77 17.08 0.58
N ASN A 43 -10.81 17.73 1.25
CA ASN A 43 -10.92 19.15 1.61
C ASN A 43 -9.77 20.02 1.10
N TYR A 44 -8.65 19.42 0.67
CA TYR A 44 -7.41 20.14 0.36
C TYR A 44 -6.75 19.74 -0.96
N CYS A 45 -7.27 18.72 -1.65
CA CYS A 45 -7.00 18.49 -3.07
C CYS A 45 -8.05 19.25 -3.91
N ILE A 46 -7.78 20.52 -4.17
CA ILE A 46 -8.74 21.44 -4.80
C ILE A 46 -8.69 21.31 -6.33
N TYR A 47 -7.49 21.13 -6.89
CA TYR A 47 -7.25 21.07 -8.33
C TYR A 47 -7.02 19.63 -8.81
N GLU A 48 -7.14 19.40 -10.12
CA GLU A 48 -7.01 18.07 -10.72
C GLU A 48 -5.60 17.47 -10.54
N GLU A 49 -4.59 18.33 -10.54
CA GLU A 49 -3.19 17.98 -10.33
C GLU A 49 -2.81 17.79 -8.86
N ASP A 50 -3.75 17.99 -7.93
CA ASP A 50 -3.49 17.79 -6.51
C ASP A 50 -3.47 16.31 -6.14
N SER A 51 -2.38 15.90 -5.50
CA SER A 51 -2.12 14.51 -5.14
C SER A 51 -1.54 14.38 -3.74
N ILE A 52 -1.76 13.22 -3.14
CA ILE A 52 -1.31 12.84 -1.81
C ILE A 52 -0.39 11.65 -1.93
N LEU A 53 0.82 11.77 -1.39
CA LEU A 53 1.76 10.67 -1.30
C LEU A 53 1.94 10.26 0.16
N PHE A 54 1.68 9.00 0.47
CA PHE A 54 2.07 8.36 1.71
C PHE A 54 3.35 7.56 1.48
N ILE A 55 4.40 7.86 2.24
CA ILE A 55 5.69 7.20 2.14
C ILE A 55 5.89 6.33 3.38
N SER A 56 5.98 5.03 3.16
CA SER A 56 6.21 4.01 4.18
C SER A 56 7.68 3.55 4.22
N SER A 57 8.09 2.95 5.34
CA SER A 57 9.44 2.39 5.52
C SER A 57 9.68 1.11 4.72
N ASP A 58 8.65 0.29 4.57
CA ASP A 58 8.72 -1.06 4.01
C ASP A 58 7.39 -1.44 3.34
N LYS A 59 7.45 -2.52 2.54
CA LYS A 59 6.31 -2.96 1.73
C LYS A 59 5.11 -3.34 2.59
N PHE A 60 5.34 -4.08 3.67
CA PHE A 60 4.28 -4.53 4.56
C PHE A 60 3.48 -3.35 5.15
N ASN A 61 4.17 -2.31 5.63
CA ASN A 61 3.50 -1.12 6.14
C ASN A 61 2.77 -0.32 5.05
N ARG A 62 3.33 -0.26 3.83
CA ARG A 62 2.68 0.36 2.66
C ARG A 62 1.35 -0.32 2.34
N ASP A 63 1.33 -1.65 2.29
CA ASP A 63 0.15 -2.44 1.94
C ASP A 63 -0.92 -2.34 3.03
N LYS A 64 -0.49 -2.31 4.29
CA LYS A 64 -1.37 -2.00 5.44
C LYS A 64 -2.00 -0.60 5.35
N VAL A 65 -1.23 0.40 4.90
CA VAL A 65 -1.74 1.76 4.71
C VAL A 65 -2.78 1.79 3.58
N ILE A 66 -2.52 1.13 2.46
CA ILE A 66 -3.44 1.07 1.31
C ILE A 66 -4.76 0.41 1.71
N SER A 67 -4.69 -0.79 2.30
CA SER A 67 -5.88 -1.53 2.75
C SER A 67 -6.72 -0.72 3.74
N LEU A 68 -6.10 -0.17 4.79
CA LEU A 68 -6.80 0.65 5.77
C LEU A 68 -7.39 1.92 5.17
N TYR A 69 -6.67 2.58 4.26
CA TYR A 69 -7.16 3.76 3.57
C TYR A 69 -8.40 3.44 2.74
N ASN A 70 -8.38 2.36 1.95
CA ASN A 70 -9.51 1.93 1.12
C ASN A 70 -10.72 1.54 1.98
N ILE A 71 -10.51 0.74 3.03
CA ILE A 71 -11.58 0.36 3.97
C ILE A 71 -12.23 1.59 4.59
N GLU A 72 -11.44 2.53 5.11
CA GLU A 72 -11.96 3.69 5.84
C GLU A 72 -12.50 4.79 4.91
N LYS A 73 -12.02 4.85 3.66
CA LYS A 73 -12.60 5.68 2.60
C LYS A 73 -14.00 5.19 2.21
N ASN A 74 -14.20 3.87 2.12
CA ASN A 74 -15.49 3.28 1.75
C ASN A 74 -16.54 3.32 2.87
N LYS A 75 -16.10 3.23 4.14
CA LYS A 75 -17.00 3.29 5.31
C LYS A 75 -17.58 4.67 5.59
N ASN A 76 -16.92 5.72 5.12
CA ASN A 76 -17.34 7.09 5.37
C ASN A 76 -17.85 7.68 4.06
N HIS A 77 -19.08 8.21 4.05
CA HIS A 77 -19.56 9.09 2.98
C HIS A 77 -18.70 10.37 2.93
N PHE A 78 -17.53 10.26 2.32
CA PHE A 78 -16.68 11.36 1.92
C PHE A 78 -16.87 11.62 0.42
N TYR A 79 -18.12 11.86 0.01
CA TYR A 79 -18.38 12.49 -1.28
C TYR A 79 -18.25 14.00 -1.08
N SER A 80 -17.03 14.51 -1.32
CA SER A 80 -16.84 15.93 -1.55
C SER A 80 -17.57 16.32 -2.84
N LEU A 81 -18.13 17.54 -2.92
CA LEU A 81 -18.66 18.15 -4.17
C LEU A 81 -17.62 18.17 -5.32
N PHE A 82 -16.36 17.86 -5.01
CA PHE A 82 -15.22 17.79 -5.92
C PHE A 82 -14.64 16.37 -6.07
N SER A 83 -15.40 15.32 -5.72
CA SER A 83 -14.97 13.94 -5.94
C SER A 83 -14.80 13.69 -7.44
N LEU A 84 -13.57 13.71 -7.92
CA LEU A 84 -13.22 13.25 -9.26
C LEU A 84 -13.04 11.74 -9.21
N ASP A 85 -13.41 11.03 -10.27
CA ASP A 85 -13.27 9.56 -10.40
C ASP A 85 -11.81 9.08 -10.30
N LYS A 86 -10.85 9.98 -10.38
CA LYS A 86 -9.41 9.68 -10.30
C LYS A 86 -8.95 9.57 -8.84
N GLY A 87 -8.37 8.43 -8.47
CA GLY A 87 -7.67 8.26 -7.20
C GLY A 87 -6.52 9.27 -7.06
N ARG A 88 -6.55 10.07 -5.99
CA ARG A 88 -5.53 11.11 -5.72
C ARG A 88 -4.53 10.71 -4.64
N PHE A 89 -4.72 9.55 -4.03
CA PHE A 89 -3.86 9.00 -3.00
C PHE A 89 -2.96 7.91 -3.57
N GLU A 90 -1.67 8.01 -3.29
CA GLU A 90 -0.65 7.04 -3.65
C GLU A 90 0.14 6.66 -2.38
N SER A 91 0.50 5.39 -2.25
CA SER A 91 1.35 4.91 -1.15
C SER A 91 2.56 4.17 -1.71
N ASN A 92 3.76 4.58 -1.31
CA ASN A 92 5.02 4.02 -1.78
C ASN A 92 6.01 3.77 -0.65
N VAL A 93 7.06 3.02 -0.96
CA VAL A 93 8.22 2.84 -0.08
C VAL A 93 9.34 3.76 -0.55
N LEU A 94 9.92 4.51 0.39
CA LEU A 94 10.92 5.53 0.08
C LEU A 94 12.11 4.97 -0.72
N ASN A 95 12.63 3.81 -0.28
CA ASN A 95 13.78 3.19 -0.91
C ASN A 95 13.46 2.73 -2.34
N ASP A 96 12.27 2.17 -2.57
CA ASP A 96 11.82 1.77 -3.91
C ASP A 96 11.76 3.00 -4.84
N MET A 97 11.22 4.14 -4.35
CA MET A 97 11.18 5.38 -5.13
C MET A 97 12.58 5.90 -5.49
N ILE A 98 13.49 5.94 -4.51
CA ILE A 98 14.86 6.40 -4.73
C ILE A 98 15.57 5.51 -5.77
N LEU A 99 15.46 4.18 -5.63
CA LEU A 99 16.08 3.24 -6.57
C LEU A 99 15.49 3.36 -7.98
N ASN A 100 14.17 3.48 -8.09
CA ASN A 100 13.48 3.63 -9.39
C ASN A 100 13.90 4.91 -10.11
N TYR A 101 13.86 6.06 -9.43
CA TYR A 101 14.28 7.32 -10.03
C TYR A 101 15.79 7.40 -10.27
N SER A 102 16.61 6.80 -9.40
CA SER A 102 18.05 6.66 -9.64
C SER A 102 18.32 5.86 -10.91
N LYS A 103 17.66 4.71 -11.08
CA LYS A 103 17.78 3.88 -12.27
C LYS A 103 17.36 4.65 -13.53
N ALA A 104 16.21 5.34 -13.49
CA ALA A 104 15.73 6.15 -14.60
C ALA A 104 16.73 7.27 -14.97
N TYR A 105 17.28 7.97 -13.98
CA TYR A 105 18.31 8.98 -14.19
C TYR A 105 19.57 8.42 -14.85
N ARG A 106 20.06 7.28 -14.36
CA ARG A 106 21.26 6.62 -14.91
C ARG A 106 21.05 6.24 -16.37
N MET A 107 19.87 5.68 -16.70
CA MET A 107 19.51 5.33 -18.08
C MET A 107 19.48 6.56 -18.99
N GLU A 108 18.86 7.66 -18.56
CA GLU A 108 18.78 8.89 -19.37
C GLU A 108 20.13 9.58 -19.61
N ASN A 109 21.08 9.41 -18.70
CA ASN A 109 22.39 10.06 -18.76
C ASN A 109 23.51 9.09 -19.15
N SER A 110 23.17 7.87 -19.59
CA SER A 110 24.13 6.82 -19.96
C SER A 110 25.19 6.55 -18.88
N ILE A 111 24.80 6.63 -17.61
CA ILE A 111 25.67 6.38 -16.46
C ILE A 111 25.70 4.87 -16.21
N ASN A 112 26.84 4.24 -16.46
CA ASN A 112 27.04 2.80 -16.26
C ASN A 112 28.03 2.56 -15.10
N GLU A 113 27.62 2.92 -13.88
CA GLU A 113 28.42 2.71 -12.66
C GLU A 113 28.08 1.37 -12.01
N THR A 114 29.11 0.67 -11.50
CA THR A 114 28.94 -0.59 -10.78
C THR A 114 28.60 -0.32 -9.32
N TYR A 115 27.54 -0.94 -8.79
CA TYR A 115 27.19 -0.79 -7.38
C TYR A 115 28.22 -1.46 -6.48
N ILE A 116 28.59 -0.80 -5.38
CA ILE A 116 29.58 -1.31 -4.44
C ILE A 116 29.06 -2.58 -3.73
N ASP A 117 29.84 -3.66 -3.81
CA ASP A 117 29.64 -4.93 -3.10
C ASP A 117 30.77 -5.17 -2.07
N ASN A 118 30.74 -6.33 -1.39
CA ASN A 118 31.72 -6.66 -0.36
C ASN A 118 33.18 -6.67 -0.87
N GLU A 119 33.41 -7.06 -2.12
CA GLU A 119 34.75 -7.10 -2.72
C GLU A 119 35.25 -5.68 -3.02
N ASN A 120 34.40 -4.86 -3.63
CA ASN A 120 34.71 -3.48 -3.99
C ASN A 120 34.85 -2.58 -2.76
N ILE A 121 34.13 -2.86 -1.65
CA ILE A 121 34.36 -2.18 -0.36
C ILE A 121 35.79 -2.35 0.10
N LEU A 122 36.35 -3.57 0.01
CA LEU A 122 37.73 -3.82 0.45
C LEU A 122 38.73 -3.08 -0.44
N LYS A 123 38.50 -3.04 -1.75
CA LYS A 123 39.31 -2.25 -2.70
C LYS A 123 39.29 -0.76 -2.35
N ILE A 124 38.10 -0.20 -2.10
CA ILE A 124 37.96 1.22 -1.70
C ILE A 124 38.70 1.49 -0.39
N LYS A 125 38.60 0.59 0.59
CA LYS A 125 39.38 0.71 1.84
C LYS A 125 40.89 0.74 1.56
N ASN A 126 41.38 -0.12 0.67
CA ASN A 126 42.79 -0.18 0.28
C ASN A 126 43.25 1.09 -0.45
N TYR A 127 42.40 1.75 -1.24
CA TYR A 127 42.74 3.04 -1.87
C TYR A 127 42.69 4.22 -0.89
N LEU A 128 41.77 4.19 0.08
CA LEU A 128 41.56 5.28 1.02
C LEU A 128 42.60 5.26 2.16
N TYR A 129 42.99 4.08 2.61
CA TYR A 129 43.90 3.91 3.75
C TYR A 129 45.27 4.61 3.57
N PRO A 130 45.97 4.49 2.43
CA PRO A 130 47.23 5.22 2.20
C PRO A 130 47.05 6.73 2.26
N LYS A 131 45.94 7.27 1.71
CA LYS A 131 45.64 8.71 1.76
C LYS A 131 45.42 9.19 3.19
N ILE A 132 44.66 8.44 4.00
CA ILE A 132 44.46 8.75 5.42
C ILE A 132 45.78 8.65 6.19
N LYS A 133 46.58 7.61 5.93
CA LYS A 133 47.89 7.41 6.56
C LYS A 133 48.84 8.55 6.27
N ASP A 134 48.89 9.04 5.03
CA ASP A 134 49.73 10.17 4.68
C ASP A 134 49.29 11.48 5.36
N LEU A 135 47.98 11.78 5.33
CA LEU A 135 47.41 12.92 6.05
C LEU A 135 47.65 12.83 7.57
N SER A 136 47.70 11.63 8.14
CA SER A 136 47.95 11.43 9.57
C SER A 136 49.36 11.83 10.01
N LYS A 137 50.34 11.83 9.10
CA LYS A 137 51.69 12.35 9.35
C LYS A 137 51.63 13.85 9.66
N LYS A 138 50.91 14.59 8.81
CA LYS A 138 50.73 16.05 8.89
C LYS A 138 49.80 16.47 10.03
N TYR A 139 48.73 15.72 10.28
CA TYR A 139 47.69 16.10 11.24
C TYR A 139 47.58 15.13 12.42
N LYS A 140 48.11 15.56 13.58
CA LYS A 140 48.10 14.79 14.86
C LYS A 140 46.70 14.29 15.28
N ILE A 141 45.63 15.00 14.89
CA ILE A 141 44.25 14.63 15.23
C ILE A 141 43.86 13.28 14.62
N LEU A 142 44.32 12.98 13.39
CA LEU A 142 43.99 11.73 12.70
C LEU A 142 44.66 10.53 13.35
N ARG A 143 45.83 10.71 13.98
CA ARG A 143 46.51 9.64 14.74
C ARG A 143 45.74 9.18 15.98
N LYS A 144 44.83 10.01 16.48
CA LYS A 144 43.97 9.71 17.65
C LYS A 144 42.60 9.16 17.23
N MET A 145 42.32 9.08 15.93
CA MET A 145 41.07 8.58 15.37
C MET A 145 41.33 7.21 14.74
N ASP A 146 40.47 6.25 15.05
CA ASP A 146 40.48 4.95 14.38
C ASP A 146 39.90 5.09 12.96
N TYR A 147 40.29 4.17 12.07
CA TYR A 147 39.89 4.18 10.66
C TYR A 147 38.37 4.08 10.51
N ASP A 148 37.72 3.22 11.31
CA ASP A 148 36.28 2.99 11.25
C ASP A 148 35.48 4.23 11.66
N PHE A 149 35.95 5.02 12.62
CA PHE A 149 35.37 6.30 12.97
C PHE A 149 35.49 7.33 11.84
N ILE A 150 36.66 7.40 11.18
CA ILE A 150 36.85 8.31 10.04
C ILE A 150 35.91 7.91 8.90
N LEU A 151 35.86 6.62 8.59
CA LEU A 151 34.97 6.08 7.55
C LEU A 151 33.51 6.36 7.89
N ASP A 152 33.07 6.06 9.11
CA ASP A 152 31.72 6.35 9.57
C ASP A 152 31.38 7.84 9.47
N GLU A 153 32.33 8.71 9.79
CA GLU A 153 32.13 10.15 9.71
C GLU A 153 31.98 10.64 8.27
N ILE A 154 32.81 10.16 7.33
CA ILE A 154 32.68 10.56 5.92
C ILE A 154 31.40 10.01 5.29
N LEU A 155 30.95 8.81 5.68
CA LEU A 155 29.69 8.25 5.22
C LEU A 155 28.50 9.00 5.81
N TRP A 156 28.59 9.48 7.05
CA TRP A 156 27.58 10.37 7.62
C TRP A 156 27.51 11.72 6.91
N ILE A 157 28.66 12.29 6.52
CA ILE A 157 28.71 13.50 5.69
C ILE A 157 28.00 13.26 4.35
N ARG A 158 28.26 12.11 3.70
CA ARG A 158 27.57 11.71 2.45
C ARG A 158 26.06 11.50 2.65
N ALA A 159 25.66 10.81 3.71
CA ALA A 159 24.26 10.57 4.05
C ALA A 159 23.50 11.88 4.32
N CYS A 160 24.20 12.94 4.70
CA CYS A 160 23.58 14.25 4.93
C CYS A 160 23.74 15.24 3.78
N ASP A 161 24.46 14.86 2.72
CA ASP A 161 24.75 15.70 1.55
C ASP A 161 25.32 17.09 1.93
N PHE A 162 26.24 17.12 2.91
CA PHE A 162 26.76 18.39 3.42
C PHE A 162 27.78 19.04 2.47
N THR A 163 27.61 20.34 2.27
CA THR A 163 28.71 21.22 1.85
C THR A 163 29.77 21.34 2.95
N LEU A 164 30.98 21.79 2.59
CA LEU A 164 32.05 22.01 3.55
C LEU A 164 31.61 22.98 4.65
N ASP A 165 31.00 24.10 4.26
CA ASP A 165 30.59 25.15 5.19
C ASP A 165 29.53 24.66 6.17
N GLU A 166 28.53 23.92 5.69
CA GLU A 166 27.53 23.29 6.56
C GLU A 166 28.18 22.32 7.55
N TYR A 167 29.07 21.44 7.06
CA TYR A 167 29.77 20.49 7.92
C TYR A 167 30.63 21.17 8.97
N LEU A 168 31.23 22.33 8.69
CA LEU A 168 32.04 23.07 9.65
C LEU A 168 31.23 23.59 10.85
N ILE A 169 29.97 23.97 10.65
CA ILE A 169 29.14 24.61 11.68
C ILE A 169 28.11 23.68 12.34
N ILE A 170 27.78 22.56 11.71
CA ILE A 170 26.67 21.69 12.16
C ILE A 170 26.97 21.00 13.50
N ASP A 171 25.90 20.76 14.27
CA ASP A 171 25.97 19.93 15.47
C ASP A 171 25.96 18.44 15.12
N ARG A 172 27.01 17.74 15.54
CA ARG A 172 27.20 16.30 15.41
C ARG A 172 26.43 15.52 16.48
N LYS A 173 25.14 15.80 16.65
CA LYS A 173 24.26 15.13 17.63
C LYS A 173 24.15 13.63 17.32
N GLY A 174 24.26 12.79 18.36
CA GLY A 174 24.18 11.33 18.23
C GLY A 174 25.43 10.67 17.63
N ARG A 175 26.50 11.43 17.40
CA ARG A 175 27.77 10.94 16.83
C ARG A 175 28.78 10.69 17.95
N GLY A 176 29.75 9.80 17.71
CA GLY A 176 30.74 9.34 18.69
C GLY A 176 31.71 10.43 19.18
N LYS A 177 33.00 10.29 18.86
CA LYS A 177 34.04 11.21 19.36
C LYS A 177 33.74 12.66 19.01
N ARG A 178 33.94 13.60 19.95
CA ARG A 178 33.72 15.04 19.74
C ARG A 178 34.73 15.60 18.72
N ILE A 179 34.24 16.40 17.79
CA ILE A 179 35.05 17.18 16.84
C ILE A 179 34.54 18.62 16.84
N ASN A 180 35.43 19.55 17.17
CA ASN A 180 35.09 20.97 17.31
C ASN A 180 34.61 21.58 15.99
N LYS A 181 33.63 22.49 16.07
CA LYS A 181 33.16 23.30 14.93
C LYS A 181 34.28 24.17 14.39
N ASN A 182 34.24 24.48 13.10
CA ASN A 182 35.20 25.33 12.41
C ASN A 182 36.67 24.92 12.59
N SER A 183 36.93 23.65 12.93
CA SER A 183 38.26 23.15 13.20
C SER A 183 38.94 22.66 11.93
N ASN A 184 40.28 22.72 11.92
CA ASN A 184 41.06 22.10 10.85
C ASN A 184 40.80 20.58 10.74
N SER A 185 40.46 19.92 11.85
CA SER A 185 40.06 18.51 11.86
C SER A 185 38.85 18.23 10.98
N ARG A 186 37.82 19.10 11.02
CA ARG A 186 36.66 18.96 10.13
C ARG A 186 37.06 19.19 8.67
N LYS A 187 37.90 20.19 8.37
CA LYS A 187 38.40 20.42 7.00
C LYS A 187 39.12 19.18 6.45
N VAL A 188 39.99 18.59 7.26
CA VAL A 188 40.73 17.37 6.87
C VAL A 188 39.78 16.19 6.67
N ILE A 189 38.82 15.95 7.57
CA ILE A 189 37.82 14.87 7.38
C ILE A 189 37.00 15.09 6.11
N TYR A 190 36.62 16.33 5.81
CA TYR A 190 35.90 16.65 4.58
C TYR A 190 36.75 16.35 3.33
N SER A 191 38.05 16.68 3.34
CA SER A 191 38.95 16.32 2.24
C SER A 191 39.11 14.79 2.08
N ILE A 192 39.01 14.02 3.17
CA ILE A 192 39.00 12.55 3.11
C ILE A 192 37.68 12.06 2.47
N LYS A 193 36.55 12.70 2.78
CA LYS A 193 35.28 12.45 2.09
C LYS A 193 35.39 12.73 0.59
N ASP A 194 36.00 13.85 0.19
CA ASP A 194 36.23 14.17 -1.23
C ASP A 194 37.12 13.12 -1.90
N ALA A 195 38.19 12.70 -1.22
CA ALA A 195 39.05 11.63 -1.71
C ALA A 195 38.29 10.30 -1.88
N TYR A 196 37.35 9.98 -0.98
CA TYR A 196 36.47 8.82 -1.11
C TYR A 196 35.54 8.95 -2.34
N VAL A 197 34.90 10.10 -2.53
CA VAL A 197 34.04 10.37 -3.71
C VAL A 197 34.84 10.22 -5.01
N ASN A 198 36.07 10.75 -5.05
CA ASN A 198 36.92 10.63 -6.23
C ASN A 198 37.32 9.17 -6.49
N ILE A 199 37.64 8.38 -5.45
CA ILE A 199 37.90 6.94 -5.62
C ILE A 199 36.71 6.23 -6.24
N LEU A 200 35.47 6.54 -5.81
CA LEU A 200 34.28 5.96 -6.43
C LEU A 200 34.21 6.31 -7.91
N LYS A 201 34.36 7.60 -8.25
CA LYS A 201 34.31 8.09 -9.63
C LYS A 201 35.39 7.47 -10.51
N ASP A 202 36.65 7.46 -10.04
CA ASP A 202 37.81 6.95 -10.78
C ASP A 202 37.69 5.45 -11.09
N ASN A 203 36.96 4.70 -10.25
CA ASN A 203 36.72 3.28 -10.42
C ASN A 203 35.31 2.97 -10.97
N ASN A 204 34.56 4.00 -11.39
CA ASN A 204 33.21 3.87 -11.92
C ASN A 204 32.25 3.11 -10.98
N TYR A 205 32.35 3.40 -9.69
CA TYR A 205 31.52 2.82 -8.63
C TYR A 205 30.42 3.77 -8.15
N SER A 206 29.29 3.21 -7.75
CA SER A 206 28.17 3.93 -7.12
C SER A 206 27.83 3.33 -5.75
N ASP A 207 27.51 4.20 -4.78
CA ASP A 207 26.97 3.79 -3.50
C ASP A 207 25.49 4.20 -3.33
N ARG A 208 24.86 3.77 -2.23
CA ARG A 208 23.49 4.15 -1.90
C ARG A 208 23.25 5.67 -1.80
N PHE A 209 24.29 6.46 -1.54
CA PHE A 209 24.15 7.92 -1.42
C PHE A 209 24.15 8.58 -2.80
N ASN A 210 24.84 8.00 -3.79
CA ASN A 210 24.69 8.36 -5.20
C ASN A 210 23.25 8.15 -5.67
N ASP A 211 22.58 7.07 -5.25
CA ASP A 211 21.18 6.83 -5.64
C ASP A 211 20.24 7.96 -5.20
N VAL A 212 20.39 8.47 -3.98
CA VAL A 212 19.59 9.61 -3.49
C VAL A 212 19.86 10.87 -4.32
N LEU A 213 21.12 11.11 -4.70
CA LEU A 213 21.51 12.25 -5.54
C LEU A 213 20.91 12.14 -6.95
N TYR A 214 21.00 10.97 -7.58
CA TYR A 214 20.43 10.71 -8.90
C TYR A 214 18.90 10.82 -8.89
N ALA A 215 18.24 10.26 -7.88
CA ALA A 215 16.81 10.40 -7.68
C ALA A 215 16.39 11.88 -7.54
N LYS A 216 17.12 12.68 -6.73
CA LYS A 216 16.88 14.12 -6.60
C LYS A 216 17.01 14.86 -7.94
N ASN A 217 18.01 14.52 -8.75
CA ASN A 217 18.22 15.17 -10.04
C ASN A 217 17.12 14.78 -11.05
N TYR A 218 16.70 13.51 -11.04
CA TYR A 218 15.60 13.02 -11.87
C TYR A 218 14.29 13.75 -11.61
N VAL A 219 13.85 13.78 -10.35
CA VAL A 219 12.56 14.38 -9.99
C VAL A 219 12.54 15.89 -10.20
N LYS A 220 13.71 16.56 -10.08
CA LYS A 220 13.86 17.98 -10.43
C LYS A 220 13.73 18.20 -11.93
N LYS A 221 14.38 17.37 -12.75
CA LYS A 221 14.34 17.46 -14.23
C LYS A 221 12.92 17.25 -14.77
N HIS A 222 12.20 16.27 -14.21
CA HIS A 222 10.85 15.90 -14.64
C HIS A 222 9.71 16.59 -13.88
N ASN A 223 10.05 17.50 -12.96
CA ASN A 223 9.10 18.24 -12.13
C ASN A 223 8.04 17.35 -11.43
N ILE A 224 8.46 16.18 -10.93
CA ILE A 224 7.57 15.25 -10.22
C ILE A 224 7.26 15.83 -8.84
N LYS A 225 5.98 16.10 -8.57
CA LYS A 225 5.57 16.86 -7.40
C LYS A 225 4.23 16.39 -6.82
N TYR A 226 4.14 16.36 -5.48
CA TYR A 226 2.94 16.02 -4.72
C TYR A 226 2.48 17.18 -3.85
N THR A 227 1.18 17.40 -3.77
CA THR A 227 0.57 18.51 -3.01
C THR A 227 0.65 18.25 -1.52
N HIS A 228 0.39 17.02 -1.10
CA HIS A 228 0.56 16.60 0.29
C HIS A 228 1.44 15.37 0.36
N ILE A 229 2.32 15.34 1.36
CA ILE A 229 3.17 14.18 1.61
C ILE A 229 3.08 13.82 3.10
N ILE A 230 2.91 12.54 3.38
CA ILE A 230 2.97 11.96 4.71
C ILE A 230 4.14 10.98 4.73
N LEU A 231 5.12 11.22 5.60
CA LEU A 231 6.34 10.43 5.69
C LEU A 231 6.33 9.65 7.00
N ASP A 232 6.13 8.33 6.92
CA ASP A 232 6.20 7.46 8.09
C ASP A 232 7.65 7.12 8.47
N ASP A 233 7.85 6.72 9.73
CA ASP A 233 9.15 6.34 10.28
C ASP A 233 10.29 7.34 10.00
N SER A 234 9.97 8.63 10.05
CA SER A 234 10.90 9.71 9.71
C SER A 234 12.13 9.76 10.62
N GLU A 235 12.09 9.13 11.80
CA GLU A 235 13.24 8.98 12.68
C GLU A 235 14.37 8.15 12.10
N LYS A 236 14.11 7.25 11.13
CA LYS A 236 15.13 6.39 10.53
C LYS A 236 15.94 7.13 9.47
N LEU A 237 15.32 8.12 8.82
CA LEU A 237 15.82 8.75 7.61
C LEU A 237 17.01 9.69 7.83
N SER A 238 17.93 9.66 6.88
CA SER A 238 19.04 10.60 6.74
C SER A 238 18.58 11.95 6.21
N ARG A 239 19.44 12.98 6.29
CA ARG A 239 19.08 14.31 5.80
C ARG A 239 18.92 14.32 4.27
N SER A 240 19.75 13.60 3.53
CA SER A 240 19.65 13.59 2.06
C SER A 240 18.35 12.95 1.57
N GLU A 241 17.88 11.89 2.24
CA GLU A 241 16.58 11.24 1.99
C GLU A 241 15.41 12.19 2.29
N ILE A 242 15.47 12.94 3.39
CA ILE A 242 14.48 13.99 3.68
C ILE A 242 14.51 15.09 2.62
N ASP A 243 15.70 15.49 2.16
CA ASP A 243 15.84 16.48 1.09
C ASP A 243 15.35 15.95 -0.27
N PHE A 244 15.42 14.64 -0.53
CA PHE A 244 14.74 14.01 -1.66
C PHE A 244 13.22 14.14 -1.54
N VAL A 245 12.63 13.80 -0.39
CA VAL A 245 11.19 13.98 -0.15
C VAL A 245 10.76 15.44 -0.31
N LYS A 246 11.56 16.39 0.16
CA LYS A 246 11.32 17.83 -0.08
C LYS A 246 11.40 18.19 -1.55
N SER A 247 12.26 17.54 -2.33
CA SER A 247 12.38 17.82 -3.76
C SER A 247 11.14 17.41 -4.55
N ILE A 248 10.34 16.46 -4.06
CA ILE A 248 9.05 16.06 -4.65
C ILE A 248 7.84 16.73 -3.99
N TYR A 249 8.04 17.64 -3.03
CA TYR A 249 6.96 18.38 -2.37
C TYR A 249 6.62 19.67 -3.12
N LYS A 250 5.32 19.95 -3.35
CA LYS A 250 4.83 21.28 -3.78
C LYS A 250 4.80 22.22 -2.59
N ASN A 251 5.28 23.45 -2.76
CA ASN A 251 5.27 24.45 -1.68
C ASN A 251 4.16 25.49 -1.88
N ASN A 252 2.91 25.01 -2.00
CA ASN A 252 1.76 25.90 -2.16
C ASN A 252 1.21 26.32 -0.78
N PRO A 253 0.41 27.42 -0.69
CA PRO A 253 -0.17 27.90 0.58
C PRO A 253 -1.08 26.91 1.31
N TYR A 254 -1.50 25.83 0.64
CA TYR A 254 -2.35 24.77 1.17
C TYR A 254 -1.66 23.40 1.18
N SER A 255 -0.43 23.28 0.67
CA SER A 255 0.34 22.03 0.69
C SER A 255 0.78 21.68 2.11
N SER A 256 0.99 20.38 2.36
CA SER A 256 1.53 19.95 3.66
C SER A 256 2.50 18.78 3.57
N LEU A 257 3.62 18.87 4.29
CA LEU A 257 4.57 17.78 4.50
C LEU A 257 4.53 17.35 5.98
N ILE A 258 4.07 16.14 6.23
CA ILE A 258 3.83 15.60 7.57
C ILE A 258 4.87 14.52 7.87
N PHE A 259 5.65 14.71 8.93
CA PHE A 259 6.61 13.71 9.43
C PHE A 259 5.99 12.95 10.59
N ILE A 260 5.91 11.64 10.48
CA ILE A 260 5.55 10.76 11.59
C ILE A 260 6.85 10.26 12.21
N VAL A 261 6.98 10.47 13.52
CA VAL A 261 8.20 10.20 14.27
C VAL A 261 7.88 9.33 15.47
N ASN A 262 8.52 8.18 15.52
CA ASN A 262 8.57 7.38 16.73
C ASN A 262 9.54 8.01 17.74
N SER A 263 9.07 8.26 18.95
CA SER A 263 9.92 8.84 19.99
C SER A 263 10.85 7.83 20.69
N GLU A 264 10.59 6.53 20.54
CA GLU A 264 11.35 5.46 21.20
C GLU A 264 12.47 4.90 20.31
N LEU A 265 12.30 4.96 19.00
CA LEU A 265 13.30 4.54 18.02
C LEU A 265 14.16 5.77 17.65
N CYS A 266 15.48 5.68 17.84
CA CYS A 266 16.41 6.79 17.54
C CYS A 266 17.81 6.31 17.14
N ASN A 267 17.97 5.05 16.73
CA ASN A 267 19.29 4.40 16.73
C ASN A 267 19.84 4.02 15.34
N GLU A 268 19.26 4.46 14.22
CA GLU A 268 19.97 4.23 12.96
C GLU A 268 21.15 5.19 12.79
N LYS A 269 22.22 4.66 12.19
CA LYS A 269 23.56 5.25 12.16
C LYS A 269 23.61 6.66 11.56
N TYR A 270 22.72 6.93 10.60
CA TYR A 270 22.71 8.16 9.81
C TYR A 270 21.41 8.96 9.96
N SER A 271 20.56 8.61 10.91
CA SER A 271 19.29 9.29 11.15
C SER A 271 19.45 10.76 11.46
N TRP A 272 18.58 11.58 10.86
CA TRP A 272 18.59 13.02 11.07
C TRP A 272 17.71 13.45 12.24
N LEU A 273 16.49 12.93 12.36
CA LEU A 273 15.49 13.35 13.36
C LEU A 273 15.73 12.75 14.75
N VAL A 274 16.93 12.95 15.28
CA VAL A 274 17.36 12.45 16.61
C VAL A 274 16.97 13.40 17.74
N LYS A 275 16.92 12.86 18.97
CA LYS A 275 16.62 13.63 20.19
C LYS A 275 17.53 14.87 20.32
N GLY A 276 16.91 16.03 20.53
CA GLY A 276 17.60 17.30 20.74
C GLY A 276 17.97 18.07 19.47
N ARG A 277 17.72 17.52 18.27
CA ARG A 277 17.82 18.27 17.01
C ARG A 277 16.48 18.97 16.72
N LYS A 278 16.53 20.26 16.36
CA LYS A 278 15.34 21.08 16.04
C LYS A 278 15.02 20.95 14.56
N LEU A 279 13.74 20.94 14.18
CA LEU A 279 13.30 20.88 12.77
C LEU A 279 13.92 21.95 11.87
N LYS A 280 14.11 23.17 12.38
CA LYS A 280 14.73 24.27 11.64
C LYS A 280 16.11 23.94 11.04
N THR A 281 16.77 22.88 11.50
CA THR A 281 18.03 22.41 10.89
C THR A 281 17.84 21.71 9.54
N LEU A 282 16.60 21.46 9.10
CA LEU A 282 16.26 20.96 7.76
C LEU A 282 16.04 22.08 6.74
N GLY A 283 16.14 23.36 7.14
CA GLY A 283 15.97 24.53 6.30
C GLY A 283 15.13 25.63 6.97
N GLU A 284 15.19 26.86 6.43
CA GLU A 284 14.47 28.02 6.98
C GLU A 284 12.94 27.88 6.90
N ASP A 285 12.45 27.11 5.92
CA ASP A 285 11.02 26.90 5.68
C ASP A 285 10.34 26.04 6.76
N PHE A 286 11.10 25.39 7.65
CA PHE A 286 10.59 24.51 8.70
C PHE A 286 10.03 25.28 9.92
N LYS A 287 8.99 26.09 9.70
CA LYS A 287 8.12 26.63 10.76
C LYS A 287 6.93 25.69 10.98
N GLY A 288 7.20 24.48 11.49
CA GLY A 288 6.19 23.44 11.64
C GLY A 288 5.60 23.28 13.04
N LYS A 289 4.31 22.89 13.11
CA LYS A 289 3.65 22.52 14.37
C LYS A 289 3.96 21.07 14.74
N THR A 290 4.21 20.81 16.02
CA THR A 290 4.44 19.45 16.55
C THR A 290 3.22 18.97 17.33
N PHE A 291 2.73 17.77 17.02
CA PHE A 291 1.67 17.05 17.71
C PHE A 291 2.30 15.92 18.50
N LEU A 292 2.12 15.93 19.83
CA LEU A 292 2.68 14.92 20.72
C LEU A 292 1.58 13.96 21.18
N TYR A 293 1.70 12.68 20.84
CA TYR A 293 0.80 11.63 21.30
C TYR A 293 1.42 10.88 22.47
N LYS A 294 0.69 10.83 23.58
CA LYS A 294 1.13 10.22 24.84
C LYS A 294 0.37 8.94 25.17
N THR A 295 -0.92 8.89 24.84
CA THR A 295 -1.79 7.75 25.15
C THR A 295 -1.47 6.58 24.22
N ILE A 296 -1.09 5.45 24.81
CA ILE A 296 -0.91 4.17 24.11
C ILE A 296 -2.26 3.46 24.14
N PHE A 297 -2.70 2.98 22.98
CA PHE A 297 -3.92 2.19 22.87
C PHE A 297 -3.53 0.71 22.91
N ASN A 298 -4.24 -0.09 23.70
CA ASN A 298 -4.13 -1.54 23.58
C ASN A 298 -4.68 -1.91 22.21
N ASN A 299 -3.87 -2.60 21.40
CA ASN A 299 -4.30 -3.12 20.12
C ASN A 299 -5.55 -3.98 20.35
N LYS A 300 -6.72 -3.53 19.90
CA LYS A 300 -7.60 -4.49 19.25
C LYS A 300 -6.81 -4.92 18.03
N GLU A 301 -6.47 -6.19 17.93
CA GLU A 301 -5.97 -6.74 16.68
C GLU A 301 -6.93 -6.27 15.59
N ILE A 302 -6.43 -5.39 14.72
CA ILE A 302 -7.06 -5.22 13.43
C ILE A 302 -6.76 -6.55 12.77
N ILE A 303 -7.74 -7.45 12.82
CA ILE A 303 -7.78 -8.62 11.94
C ILE A 303 -7.53 -8.02 10.56
N MET A 304 -6.35 -8.31 9.99
CA MET A 304 -6.04 -7.84 8.66
C MET A 304 -7.16 -8.38 7.76
N PRO A 305 -7.79 -7.58 6.89
CA PRO A 305 -8.47 -8.20 5.77
C PRO A 305 -7.41 -9.09 5.11
N LYS A 306 -7.67 -10.39 5.00
CA LYS A 306 -6.75 -11.26 4.29
C LYS A 306 -6.63 -10.65 2.90
N THR A 307 -5.41 -10.26 2.47
CA THR A 307 -5.21 -9.79 1.08
C THR A 307 -5.54 -10.91 0.10
N ILE A 308 -5.35 -12.14 0.58
CA ILE A 308 -5.74 -13.38 -0.07
C ILE A 308 -7.06 -13.86 0.55
N ASP A 309 -8.13 -13.74 -0.21
CA ASP A 309 -9.39 -14.40 0.14
C ASP A 309 -9.33 -15.84 -0.36
N THR A 310 -9.56 -16.78 0.55
CA THR A 310 -9.63 -18.21 0.22
C THR A 310 -11.08 -18.58 -0.02
N TYR A 311 -11.33 -19.21 -1.15
CA TYR A 311 -12.62 -19.71 -1.56
C TYR A 311 -12.58 -21.21 -1.83
N ARG A 312 -13.76 -21.82 -1.73
CA ARG A 312 -14.01 -23.19 -2.17
C ARG A 312 -15.10 -23.17 -3.24
N TYR A 313 -14.78 -23.65 -4.44
CA TYR A 313 -15.76 -23.88 -5.50
C TYR A 313 -16.19 -25.34 -5.48
N LEU A 314 -17.49 -25.58 -5.44
CA LEU A 314 -18.13 -26.88 -5.56
C LEU A 314 -18.94 -26.93 -6.85
N ASN A 315 -18.57 -27.80 -7.78
CA ASN A 315 -19.37 -28.02 -8.98
C ASN A 315 -20.54 -28.96 -8.68
N ILE A 316 -21.76 -28.49 -8.92
CA ILE A 316 -22.98 -29.19 -8.52
C ILE A 316 -23.19 -30.48 -9.35
N LYS A 317 -22.76 -30.47 -10.62
CA LYS A 317 -23.02 -31.53 -11.59
C LYS A 317 -22.12 -32.75 -11.42
N ASN A 318 -20.81 -32.53 -11.29
CA ASN A 318 -19.82 -33.61 -11.18
C ASN A 318 -19.30 -33.81 -9.75
N LYS A 319 -19.74 -32.99 -8.79
CA LYS A 319 -19.31 -33.04 -7.38
C LYS A 319 -17.80 -32.82 -7.16
N THR A 320 -17.11 -32.20 -8.11
CA THR A 320 -15.70 -31.82 -7.92
C THR A 320 -15.61 -30.55 -7.10
N GLU A 321 -14.62 -30.47 -6.22
CA GLU A 321 -14.31 -29.26 -5.46
C GLU A 321 -12.91 -28.74 -5.79
N ALA A 322 -12.75 -27.43 -5.72
CA ALA A 322 -11.46 -26.76 -5.87
C ALA A 322 -11.34 -25.68 -4.80
N ASN A 323 -10.24 -25.71 -4.05
CA ASN A 323 -9.89 -24.64 -3.12
C ASN A 323 -8.93 -23.70 -3.81
N PHE A 324 -9.23 -22.41 -3.78
CA PHE A 324 -8.47 -21.41 -4.50
C PHE A 324 -8.37 -20.10 -3.72
N ASP A 325 -7.33 -19.36 -4.01
CA ASP A 325 -6.95 -18.12 -3.38
C ASP A 325 -7.04 -16.99 -4.42
N ILE A 326 -7.68 -15.88 -4.04
CA ILE A 326 -7.75 -14.65 -4.83
C ILE A 326 -6.99 -13.57 -4.07
N ASP A 327 -5.96 -12.99 -4.69
CA ASP A 327 -5.32 -11.78 -4.18
C ASP A 327 -6.13 -10.54 -4.59
N THR A 328 -6.89 -9.99 -3.65
CA THR A 328 -7.70 -8.79 -3.84
C THR A 328 -6.87 -7.50 -4.00
N SER A 329 -5.55 -7.58 -3.80
CA SER A 329 -4.62 -6.45 -3.89
C SER A 329 -3.73 -6.47 -5.13
N ALA A 330 -3.77 -7.55 -5.93
CA ALA A 330 -2.99 -7.67 -7.16
C ALA A 330 -3.55 -6.78 -8.29
N VAL A 331 -2.65 -6.26 -9.12
CA VAL A 331 -3.02 -5.43 -10.29
C VAL A 331 -3.56 -6.30 -11.44
N GLU A 332 -3.05 -7.52 -11.56
CA GLU A 332 -3.50 -8.54 -12.53
C GLU A 332 -4.32 -9.60 -11.80
N LYS A 333 -5.42 -10.06 -12.41
CA LYS A 333 -6.29 -11.07 -11.81
C LYS A 333 -5.65 -12.46 -11.96
N GLU A 334 -5.32 -13.10 -10.84
CA GLU A 334 -4.81 -14.47 -10.79
C GLU A 334 -5.60 -15.29 -9.76
N ILE A 335 -5.94 -16.53 -10.12
CA ILE A 335 -6.51 -17.51 -9.20
C ILE A 335 -5.46 -18.59 -8.93
N LEU A 336 -5.08 -18.75 -7.66
CA LEU A 336 -4.09 -19.74 -7.21
C LEU A 336 -4.79 -20.94 -6.58
N LEU A 337 -4.53 -22.14 -7.10
CA LEU A 337 -5.03 -23.38 -6.51
C LEU A 337 -4.04 -23.91 -5.47
N LYS A 338 -4.56 -24.63 -4.47
CA LYS A 338 -3.72 -25.22 -3.41
C LYS A 338 -2.70 -26.26 -3.88
N ASP A 339 -2.88 -26.81 -5.08
CA ASP A 339 -1.95 -27.75 -5.71
C ASP A 339 -0.81 -27.06 -6.49
N GLY A 340 -0.76 -25.73 -6.46
CA GLY A 340 0.29 -24.92 -7.09
C GLY A 340 0.02 -24.57 -8.56
N LEU A 341 -1.14 -24.93 -9.10
CA LEU A 341 -1.62 -24.45 -10.40
C LEU A 341 -2.17 -23.02 -10.25
N SER A 342 -2.02 -22.20 -11.28
CA SER A 342 -2.68 -20.88 -11.33
C SER A 342 -3.37 -20.64 -12.66
N PHE A 343 -4.47 -19.89 -12.60
CA PHE A 343 -5.19 -19.38 -13.77
C PHE A 343 -4.92 -17.89 -13.91
N LYS A 344 -4.43 -17.50 -15.10
CA LYS A 344 -4.14 -16.11 -15.43
C LYS A 344 -5.37 -15.40 -15.98
N GLU A 345 -5.32 -14.07 -16.01
CA GLU A 345 -6.44 -13.21 -16.40
C GLU A 345 -7.10 -13.60 -17.75
N ASP A 346 -6.32 -14.06 -18.73
CA ASP A 346 -6.84 -14.52 -20.03
C ASP A 346 -7.65 -15.82 -19.96
N GLU A 347 -7.47 -16.61 -18.90
CA GLU A 347 -8.18 -17.85 -18.62
C GLU A 347 -9.41 -17.64 -17.71
N LEU A 348 -9.57 -16.45 -17.16
CA LEU A 348 -10.68 -16.08 -16.28
C LEU A 348 -11.86 -15.49 -17.06
N LEU A 349 -13.05 -15.64 -16.48
CA LEU A 349 -14.28 -14.99 -16.91
C LEU A 349 -14.87 -14.23 -15.73
N ASP A 350 -15.12 -12.94 -15.93
CA ASP A 350 -15.83 -12.09 -14.96
C ASP A 350 -17.33 -12.38 -15.03
N ILE A 351 -17.90 -12.75 -13.88
CA ILE A 351 -19.31 -13.09 -13.74
C ILE A 351 -19.98 -12.07 -12.81
N PRO A 352 -21.05 -11.39 -13.24
CA PRO A 352 -21.74 -10.40 -12.41
C PRO A 352 -22.45 -11.05 -11.22
N ILE A 353 -22.36 -10.40 -10.04
CA ILE A 353 -23.04 -10.80 -8.81
C ILE A 353 -24.30 -9.96 -8.59
N PHE A 354 -25.41 -10.64 -8.28
CA PHE A 354 -26.69 -10.03 -7.95
C PHE A 354 -27.13 -10.39 -6.52
N ASN A 355 -27.61 -9.40 -5.79
CA ASN A 355 -28.21 -9.54 -4.45
C ASN A 355 -29.70 -9.87 -4.51
N ASP A 356 -30.44 -9.15 -5.35
CA ASP A 356 -31.87 -9.33 -5.61
C ASP A 356 -32.11 -9.25 -7.11
N ILE A 357 -33.05 -10.05 -7.64
CA ILE A 357 -33.52 -9.95 -9.02
C ILE A 357 -34.93 -9.38 -8.96
N ALA A 358 -35.15 -8.19 -9.55
CA ALA A 358 -36.48 -7.61 -9.73
C ALA A 358 -37.08 -8.10 -11.06
N ALA A 359 -38.31 -8.62 -11.05
CA ALA A 359 -38.96 -9.04 -12.28
C ALA A 359 -39.45 -7.84 -13.12
N GLY A 360 -38.81 -7.67 -14.27
CA GLY A 360 -39.36 -7.07 -15.48
C GLY A 360 -39.12 -8.03 -16.65
N SER A 361 -39.70 -7.75 -17.82
CA SER A 361 -39.63 -8.59 -19.03
C SER A 361 -38.23 -9.20 -19.30
N PRO A 362 -38.11 -10.33 -20.03
CA PRO A 362 -37.06 -11.37 -19.88
C PRO A 362 -35.57 -11.00 -20.03
N ILE A 363 -35.20 -9.72 -20.14
CA ILE A 363 -33.85 -9.27 -20.52
C ILE A 363 -33.38 -8.05 -19.71
N GLU A 364 -34.23 -7.31 -18.98
CA GLU A 364 -33.78 -6.11 -18.25
C GLU A 364 -33.39 -6.40 -16.79
N MET A 365 -32.11 -6.69 -16.60
CA MET A 365 -31.46 -6.82 -15.29
C MET A 365 -31.14 -5.43 -14.71
N ASN A 366 -32.14 -4.72 -14.16
CA ASN A 366 -31.91 -3.46 -13.44
C ASN A 366 -31.71 -3.70 -11.93
N GLY A 367 -30.77 -4.57 -11.58
CA GLY A 367 -30.31 -4.75 -10.21
C GLY A 367 -28.94 -4.11 -10.04
N SER A 368 -28.74 -3.31 -8.99
CA SER A 368 -27.44 -2.76 -8.63
C SER A 368 -26.40 -3.89 -8.57
N VAL A 369 -25.51 -3.96 -9.55
CA VAL A 369 -24.39 -4.93 -9.56
C VAL A 369 -23.58 -4.70 -8.29
N GLU A 370 -23.52 -5.70 -7.40
CA GLU A 370 -22.73 -5.60 -6.16
C GLU A 370 -21.23 -5.68 -6.49
N GLY A 371 -20.90 -6.34 -7.60
CA GLY A 371 -19.57 -6.46 -8.19
C GLY A 371 -19.51 -7.61 -9.19
N ASP A 372 -18.30 -7.93 -9.66
CA ASP A 372 -18.01 -9.08 -10.50
C ASP A 372 -17.14 -10.10 -9.72
N PHE A 373 -17.31 -11.38 -10.02
CA PHE A 373 -16.45 -12.45 -9.52
C PHE A 373 -15.79 -13.18 -10.68
N SER A 374 -14.46 -13.28 -10.67
CA SER A 374 -13.71 -13.97 -11.70
C SER A 374 -13.62 -15.47 -11.41
N LEU A 375 -13.94 -16.32 -12.39
CA LEU A 375 -13.76 -17.76 -12.30
C LEU A 375 -13.05 -18.31 -13.55
N PRO A 376 -12.31 -19.44 -13.44
CA PRO A 376 -11.70 -20.06 -14.61
C PRO A 376 -12.76 -20.51 -15.63
N LYS A 377 -12.56 -20.18 -16.91
CA LYS A 377 -13.46 -20.58 -18.01
C LYS A 377 -13.70 -22.10 -18.06
N SER A 378 -12.71 -22.88 -17.61
CA SER A 378 -12.79 -24.34 -17.53
C SER A 378 -13.80 -24.85 -16.50
N TRP A 379 -14.11 -24.08 -15.45
CA TRP A 379 -15.03 -24.49 -14.38
C TRP A 379 -16.50 -24.27 -14.71
N ILE A 380 -16.76 -23.31 -15.60
CA ILE A 380 -18.10 -22.85 -16.00
C ILE A 380 -18.59 -23.64 -17.22
N GLY A 381 -17.67 -24.01 -18.13
CA GLY A 381 -17.95 -24.65 -19.40
C GLY A 381 -18.11 -23.64 -20.55
N ARG A 382 -17.65 -24.01 -21.76
CA ARG A 382 -17.60 -23.10 -22.93
C ARG A 382 -19.00 -22.59 -23.32
N GLY A 383 -19.12 -21.27 -23.51
CA GLY A 383 -20.25 -20.63 -24.21
C GLY A 383 -21.53 -20.42 -23.39
N SER A 384 -21.44 -20.28 -22.07
CA SER A 384 -22.62 -20.07 -21.23
C SER A 384 -22.70 -18.66 -20.65
N ASP A 385 -23.81 -17.98 -20.91
CA ASP A 385 -24.21 -16.80 -20.15
C ASP A 385 -24.43 -17.22 -18.69
N THR A 386 -23.64 -16.66 -17.78
CA THR A 386 -23.70 -17.01 -16.36
C THR A 386 -23.80 -15.75 -15.50
N PHE A 387 -24.39 -15.92 -14.33
CA PHE A 387 -24.47 -14.90 -13.29
C PHE A 387 -24.38 -15.55 -11.92
N ILE A 388 -24.04 -14.77 -10.90
CA ILE A 388 -23.95 -15.25 -9.52
C ILE A 388 -25.07 -14.65 -8.70
N LEU A 389 -25.70 -15.50 -7.87
CA LEU A 389 -26.63 -15.06 -6.83
C LEU A 389 -26.02 -15.27 -5.46
N LYS A 390 -26.13 -14.25 -4.60
CA LYS A 390 -25.80 -14.37 -3.19
C LYS A 390 -26.97 -15.00 -2.44
N VAL A 391 -26.71 -16.09 -1.73
CA VAL A 391 -27.74 -16.83 -1.01
C VAL A 391 -28.14 -16.07 0.25
N LYS A 392 -29.45 -15.96 0.46
CA LYS A 392 -30.05 -15.42 1.67
C LYS A 392 -30.99 -16.46 2.29
N GLY A 393 -30.72 -16.83 3.54
CA GLY A 393 -31.43 -17.88 4.28
C GLY A 393 -30.85 -19.28 4.07
N ASP A 394 -31.45 -20.26 4.74
CA ASP A 394 -30.95 -21.63 4.89
C ASP A 394 -31.86 -22.68 4.22
N SER A 395 -32.77 -22.26 3.33
CA SER A 395 -33.75 -23.14 2.68
C SER A 395 -33.13 -24.26 1.84
N MET A 396 -31.84 -24.14 1.49
CA MET A 396 -31.09 -25.09 0.67
C MET A 396 -29.97 -25.82 1.43
N ILE A 397 -29.98 -25.76 2.77
CA ILE A 397 -28.88 -26.24 3.62
C ILE A 397 -28.50 -27.71 3.39
N ASN A 398 -29.46 -28.61 3.17
CA ASN A 398 -29.17 -30.03 2.89
C ASN A 398 -28.59 -30.30 1.50
N LYS A 399 -28.45 -29.28 0.65
CA LYS A 399 -27.68 -29.35 -0.60
C LYS A 399 -26.29 -28.73 -0.46
N ASP A 400 -25.82 -28.49 0.77
CA ASP A 400 -24.59 -27.76 1.07
C ASP A 400 -24.61 -26.36 0.45
N ILE A 401 -25.75 -25.66 0.55
CA ILE A 401 -25.90 -24.26 0.15
C ILE A 401 -26.40 -23.48 1.36
N CYS A 402 -25.53 -22.64 1.91
CA CYS A 402 -25.74 -21.91 3.16
C CYS A 402 -26.00 -20.42 2.91
N ASP A 403 -26.54 -19.74 3.92
CA ASP A 403 -26.66 -18.28 3.93
C ASP A 403 -25.28 -17.63 3.71
N GLY A 404 -25.20 -16.68 2.78
CA GLY A 404 -23.97 -15.99 2.40
C GLY A 404 -23.12 -16.69 1.32
N ASP A 405 -23.45 -17.92 0.90
CA ASP A 405 -22.78 -18.58 -0.23
C ASP A 405 -23.11 -17.88 -1.55
N PHE A 406 -22.21 -17.97 -2.53
CA PHE A 406 -22.46 -17.50 -3.90
C PHE A 406 -22.78 -18.69 -4.81
N VAL A 407 -23.89 -18.63 -5.53
CA VAL A 407 -24.33 -19.71 -6.43
C VAL A 407 -24.17 -19.25 -7.87
N VAL A 408 -23.38 -20.00 -8.64
CA VAL A 408 -23.15 -19.77 -10.06
C VAL A 408 -24.31 -20.36 -10.84
N ILE A 409 -25.07 -19.51 -11.53
CA ILE A 409 -26.23 -19.87 -12.33
C ILE A 409 -25.88 -19.79 -13.80
N ARG A 410 -26.16 -20.87 -14.54
CA ARG A 410 -26.18 -20.84 -16.01
C ARG A 410 -27.55 -20.37 -16.48
N LYS A 411 -27.59 -19.28 -17.23
CA LYS A 411 -28.82 -18.69 -17.77
C LYS A 411 -29.45 -19.65 -18.78
N GLN A 412 -30.69 -20.05 -18.53
CA GLN A 412 -31.50 -20.89 -19.41
C GLN A 412 -32.95 -20.88 -18.94
N SER A 413 -33.90 -21.04 -19.88
CA SER A 413 -35.35 -21.01 -19.59
C SER A 413 -35.96 -22.38 -19.26
N THR A 414 -35.18 -23.46 -19.36
CA THR A 414 -35.63 -24.83 -19.12
C THR A 414 -34.78 -25.51 -18.05
N ALA A 415 -35.35 -26.45 -17.30
CA ALA A 415 -34.65 -27.26 -16.30
C ALA A 415 -35.25 -28.67 -16.20
N ASN A 416 -34.45 -29.64 -15.77
CA ASN A 416 -34.89 -31.02 -15.60
C ASN A 416 -35.41 -31.26 -14.17
N ASN A 417 -36.12 -32.36 -13.99
CA ASN A 417 -36.52 -32.83 -12.67
C ASN A 417 -35.28 -33.03 -11.76
N ASN A 418 -35.39 -32.57 -10.52
CA ASN A 418 -34.35 -32.50 -9.49
C ASN A 418 -33.21 -31.49 -9.72
N ASP A 419 -33.25 -30.67 -10.78
CA ASP A 419 -32.28 -29.58 -10.94
C ASP A 419 -32.50 -28.50 -9.87
N ILE A 420 -31.40 -27.90 -9.41
CA ILE A 420 -31.45 -26.71 -8.56
C ILE A 420 -31.60 -25.50 -9.49
N VAL A 421 -32.72 -24.81 -9.38
CA VAL A 421 -33.09 -23.72 -10.29
C VAL A 421 -33.14 -22.39 -9.55
N ALA A 422 -32.68 -21.34 -10.24
CA ALA A 422 -33.02 -19.97 -9.89
C ALA A 422 -34.32 -19.62 -10.63
N ALA A 423 -35.37 -19.31 -9.88
CA ALA A 423 -36.68 -18.95 -10.42
C ALA A 423 -37.12 -17.60 -9.88
N SER A 424 -37.72 -16.77 -10.73
CA SER A 424 -38.43 -15.56 -10.33
C SER A 424 -39.88 -15.92 -9.98
N LEU A 425 -40.31 -15.62 -8.77
CA LEU A 425 -41.68 -15.75 -8.28
C LEU A 425 -42.17 -14.37 -7.85
N ASP A 426 -43.27 -13.88 -8.42
CA ASP A 426 -43.94 -12.64 -8.00
C ASP A 426 -43.02 -11.39 -7.92
N GLY A 427 -41.93 -11.37 -8.69
CA GLY A 427 -40.95 -10.27 -8.64
C GLY A 427 -39.62 -10.59 -7.96
N GLU A 428 -39.54 -11.69 -7.21
CA GLU A 428 -38.39 -12.04 -6.37
C GLU A 428 -37.70 -13.34 -6.85
N ALA A 429 -36.37 -13.36 -6.88
CA ALA A 429 -35.63 -14.57 -7.17
C ALA A 429 -35.52 -15.51 -5.96
N THR A 430 -35.73 -16.80 -6.20
CA THR A 430 -35.55 -17.89 -5.25
C THR A 430 -34.70 -19.01 -5.83
N LEU A 431 -33.95 -19.68 -4.96
CA LEU A 431 -33.19 -20.90 -5.30
C LEU A 431 -33.89 -22.11 -4.67
N LYS A 432 -34.33 -23.07 -5.49
CA LYS A 432 -35.06 -24.28 -5.05
C LYS A 432 -34.79 -25.46 -5.98
N ILE A 433 -35.20 -26.66 -5.55
CA ILE A 433 -35.18 -27.87 -6.38
C ILE A 433 -36.46 -27.93 -7.21
N LEU A 434 -36.36 -28.08 -8.52
CA LEU A 434 -37.53 -28.28 -9.39
C LEU A 434 -37.96 -29.75 -9.35
N ASN A 435 -39.17 -30.03 -8.90
CA ASN A 435 -39.78 -31.36 -8.93
C ASN A 435 -40.96 -31.39 -9.88
N THR A 436 -40.89 -32.22 -10.93
CA THR A 436 -41.92 -32.35 -11.97
C THR A 436 -42.55 -33.74 -12.02
N ASN A 437 -42.23 -34.63 -11.07
CA ASN A 437 -42.73 -36.01 -11.04
C ASN A 437 -44.13 -36.19 -10.41
N GLY A 438 -44.75 -35.12 -9.92
CA GLY A 438 -46.10 -35.13 -9.34
C GLY A 438 -47.18 -34.73 -10.35
N GLU A 439 -48.42 -34.57 -9.87
CA GLU A 439 -49.52 -34.05 -10.68
C GLU A 439 -49.27 -32.60 -11.14
N GLU A 440 -48.50 -31.83 -10.37
CA GLU A 440 -48.13 -30.45 -10.66
C GLU A 440 -46.64 -30.21 -10.38
N PRO A 441 -45.96 -29.33 -11.14
CA PRO A 441 -44.58 -28.95 -10.86
C PRO A 441 -44.50 -28.11 -9.59
N VAL A 442 -43.53 -28.43 -8.74
CA VAL A 442 -43.33 -27.75 -7.44
C VAL A 442 -41.86 -27.38 -7.24
N LEU A 443 -41.62 -26.25 -6.59
CA LEU A 443 -40.29 -25.84 -6.12
C LEU A 443 -40.11 -26.28 -4.67
N THR A 444 -39.18 -27.19 -4.44
CA THR A 444 -38.95 -27.84 -3.15
C THR A 444 -37.69 -27.27 -2.48
N PRO A 445 -37.79 -26.77 -1.23
CA PRO A 445 -36.61 -26.43 -0.45
C PRO A 445 -35.84 -27.71 -0.08
N ALA A 446 -34.53 -27.61 0.11
CA ALA A 446 -33.75 -28.73 0.65
C ALA A 446 -33.82 -28.79 2.19
N ASN A 447 -34.27 -27.73 2.85
CA ASN A 447 -34.44 -27.67 4.30
C ASN A 447 -35.87 -28.12 4.72
N PRO A 448 -36.01 -29.16 5.56
CA PRO A 448 -37.31 -29.68 6.02
C PRO A 448 -38.17 -28.66 6.79
N LEU A 449 -37.60 -27.57 7.29
CA LEU A 449 -38.33 -26.50 7.97
C LEU A 449 -39.19 -25.64 7.04
N TYR A 450 -39.02 -25.80 5.73
CA TYR A 450 -39.71 -25.00 4.71
C TYR A 450 -40.68 -25.86 3.90
N THR A 451 -41.81 -25.29 3.51
CA THR A 451 -42.84 -25.96 2.71
C THR A 451 -42.58 -25.84 1.21
N ASN A 452 -43.04 -26.84 0.45
CA ASN A 452 -43.00 -26.80 -1.01
C ASN A 452 -43.83 -25.64 -1.57
N ILE A 453 -43.37 -25.07 -2.68
CA ILE A 453 -44.06 -24.00 -3.39
C ILE A 453 -44.69 -24.59 -4.65
N THR A 454 -46.01 -24.67 -4.69
CA THR A 454 -46.76 -25.06 -5.89
C THR A 454 -46.73 -23.92 -6.92
N LEU A 455 -46.50 -24.26 -8.19
CA LEU A 455 -46.41 -23.28 -9.27
C LEU A 455 -47.75 -22.97 -9.96
N ARG A 456 -48.81 -23.69 -9.56
CA ARG A 456 -50.17 -23.43 -10.02
C ARG A 456 -50.59 -22.01 -9.65
N ASP A 457 -51.18 -21.31 -10.63
CA ASP A 457 -51.70 -19.94 -10.49
C ASP A 457 -50.65 -18.87 -10.12
N LYS A 458 -49.34 -19.14 -10.34
CA LYS A 458 -48.24 -18.19 -10.14
C LYS A 458 -47.53 -17.86 -11.44
N ASP A 459 -47.07 -16.62 -11.57
CA ASP A 459 -46.16 -16.23 -12.65
C ASP A 459 -44.73 -16.64 -12.27
N VAL A 460 -44.21 -17.68 -12.93
CA VAL A 460 -42.92 -18.29 -12.62
C VAL A 460 -42.03 -18.28 -13.84
N ASN A 461 -40.89 -17.63 -13.73
CA ASN A 461 -39.87 -17.62 -14.78
C ASN A 461 -38.61 -18.32 -14.29
N ILE A 462 -38.18 -19.38 -14.98
CA ILE A 462 -36.88 -20.00 -14.73
C ILE A 462 -35.80 -19.07 -15.31
N LEU A 463 -34.92 -18.62 -14.45
CA LEU A 463 -33.81 -17.73 -14.79
C LEU A 463 -32.57 -18.53 -15.19
N GLY A 464 -32.39 -19.70 -14.59
CA GLY A 464 -31.30 -20.61 -14.91
C GLY A 464 -31.14 -21.78 -13.95
N ILE A 465 -30.11 -22.57 -14.19
CA ILE A 465 -29.75 -23.75 -13.37
C ILE A 465 -28.45 -23.46 -12.61
N ALA A 466 -28.42 -23.85 -11.34
CA ALA A 466 -27.20 -23.79 -10.53
C ALA A 466 -26.18 -24.83 -11.00
N ILE A 467 -25.00 -24.36 -11.39
CA ILE A 467 -23.89 -25.20 -11.87
C ILE A 467 -22.76 -25.31 -10.86
N GLY A 468 -22.64 -24.36 -9.92
CA GLY A 468 -21.62 -24.37 -8.90
C GLY A 468 -21.96 -23.50 -7.69
N VAL A 469 -21.23 -23.71 -6.59
CA VAL A 469 -21.34 -22.96 -5.34
C VAL A 469 -19.93 -22.49 -4.95
N ILE A 470 -19.77 -21.20 -4.68
CA ILE A 470 -18.54 -20.61 -4.17
C ILE A 470 -18.78 -20.26 -2.70
N LYS A 471 -17.88 -20.74 -1.84
CA LYS A 471 -17.94 -20.53 -0.40
C LYS A 471 -16.70 -19.81 0.08
N TYR A 472 -16.88 -18.80 0.93
CA TYR A 472 -15.78 -18.12 1.61
C TYR A 472 -15.21 -19.02 2.73
N SER A 473 -13.87 -19.13 2.84
CA SER A 473 -13.17 -20.03 3.79
C SER A 473 -12.43 -19.33 4.93
#